data_AF-A0A0D7X2Q2-F1
#
_entry.id   AF-A0A0D7X2Q2-F1
#
_cell.length_a   1.000
_cell.length_b   1.000
_cell.length_c   1.000
_cell.angle_alpha   90.00
_cell.angle_beta   90.00
_cell.angle_gamma   90.00
#
_symmetry.space_group_name_H-M   'P 1'
#
loop_
_entity.id
_entity.type
_entity.pdbx_description
1 polymer ?
#
loop_
_entity_poly.entity_id
_entity_poly.type
_entity_poly.pdbx_seq_one_letter_code
_entity_poly.pdbx_strand_id
1 'polypeptide(L)'
;MEQKRFKEESLSLSIQAFDNLEALVQDVSQTGMNEWVHQSGTFSEQSCQYHLLYIIPEEELWELEDAGLTVTNHRDESIPASLPDHHAQAWLEIATVQDVIEVLRRSGNEPDIHRIAQGLQYYHEYDAFME
;
A
#
# COMPACT_ATOMS: atom_id res chain seq x y z
N MET A 1 24.02 37.72 11.40
CA MET A 1 24.25 36.28 11.17
C MET A 1 23.06 35.55 11.76
N GLU A 2 22.02 35.36 10.94
CA GLU A 2 20.87 34.54 11.30
C GLU A 2 21.28 33.07 11.23
N GLN A 3 21.34 32.42 12.39
CA GLN A 3 21.35 30.97 12.45
C GLN A 3 19.93 30.51 12.12
N LYS A 4 19.71 30.14 10.86
CA LYS A 4 18.56 29.32 10.47
C LYS A 4 18.66 28.02 11.24
N ARG A 5 17.93 27.96 12.35
CA ARG A 5 17.67 26.76 13.11
C ARG A 5 16.87 25.85 12.17
N PHE A 6 17.56 24.90 11.53
CA PHE A 6 16.90 23.81 10.84
C PHE A 6 15.97 23.17 11.86
N LYS A 7 14.68 23.37 11.64
CA LYS A 7 13.65 22.63 12.33
C LYS A 7 13.79 21.23 11.73
N GLU A 8 14.43 20.33 12.48
CA GLU A 8 14.14 18.91 12.35
C GLU A 8 12.67 18.75 12.75
N GLU A 9 11.78 19.14 11.84
CA GLU A 9 10.48 18.50 11.76
C GLU A 9 10.82 17.08 11.33
N SER A 10 10.89 16.20 12.31
CA SER A 10 10.68 14.78 12.07
C SER A 10 9.42 14.69 11.24
N LEU A 11 9.56 14.54 9.91
CA LEU A 11 8.54 13.94 9.06
C LEU A 11 8.15 12.69 9.84
N SER A 12 7.01 12.72 10.51
CA SER A 12 6.47 11.50 11.09
C SER A 12 6.10 10.68 9.87
N LEU A 13 7.01 9.81 9.45
CA LEU A 13 6.79 8.92 8.32
C LEU A 13 5.53 8.12 8.68
N SER A 14 4.39 8.49 8.09
CA SER A 14 3.10 7.84 8.32
C SER A 14 2.88 6.71 7.33
N ILE A 15 3.87 6.49 6.45
CA ILE A 15 4.07 5.26 5.70
C ILE A 15 3.98 4.06 6.64
N GLN A 16 3.01 3.20 6.35
CA GLN A 16 2.80 1.95 7.08
C GLN A 16 3.37 0.81 6.26
N ALA A 17 4.11 -0.07 6.91
CA ALA A 17 4.66 -1.29 6.31
C ALA A 17 4.03 -2.51 6.97
N PHE A 18 3.64 -3.48 6.15
CA PHE A 18 3.00 -4.72 6.56
C PHE A 18 3.81 -5.90 6.05
N ASP A 19 4.13 -6.82 6.96
CA ASP A 19 4.96 -8.00 6.64
C ASP A 19 4.24 -9.02 5.73
N ASN A 20 2.91 -8.92 5.63
CA ASN A 20 2.07 -9.80 4.82
C ASN A 20 0.65 -9.23 4.65
N LEU A 21 -0.16 -9.91 3.84
CA LEU A 21 -1.56 -9.54 3.62
C LEU A 21 -2.40 -9.61 4.91
N GLU A 22 -2.13 -10.56 5.81
CA GLU A 22 -2.94 -10.71 7.03
C GLU A 22 -2.83 -9.48 7.93
N ALA A 23 -1.61 -8.96 8.10
CA ALA A 23 -1.35 -7.73 8.84
C ALA A 23 -2.06 -6.54 8.18
N LEU A 24 -2.00 -6.41 6.85
CA LEU A 24 -2.72 -5.36 6.12
C LEU A 24 -4.24 -5.46 6.34
N VAL A 25 -4.82 -6.65 6.21
CA VAL A 25 -6.27 -6.87 6.34
C VAL A 25 -6.79 -6.51 7.73
N GLN A 26 -6.02 -6.79 8.78
CA GLN A 26 -6.39 -6.45 10.15
C GLN A 26 -6.51 -4.94 10.34
N ASP A 27 -5.57 -4.17 9.80
CA ASP A 27 -5.52 -2.71 9.98
C ASP A 27 -6.43 -1.97 8.99
N VAL A 28 -6.43 -2.37 7.71
CA VAL A 28 -7.20 -1.70 6.64
C VAL A 28 -8.71 -1.74 6.90
N SER A 29 -9.19 -2.73 7.65
CA SER A 29 -10.60 -2.82 8.05
C SER A 29 -11.08 -1.63 8.91
N GLN A 30 -10.14 -0.85 9.45
CA GLN A 30 -10.39 0.30 10.31
C GLN A 30 -9.91 1.62 9.69
N THR A 31 -9.29 1.57 8.51
CA THR A 31 -8.73 2.74 7.82
C THR A 31 -9.82 3.48 7.05
N GLY A 32 -10.11 4.73 7.42
CA GLY A 32 -11.05 5.58 6.67
C GLY A 32 -10.42 6.34 5.49
N MET A 33 -9.18 6.03 5.15
CA MET A 33 -8.38 6.73 4.14
C MET A 33 -8.56 6.09 2.77
N ASN A 34 -8.63 6.91 1.71
CA ASN A 34 -8.62 6.45 0.33
C ASN A 34 -7.21 6.51 -0.25
N GLU A 35 -6.35 5.63 0.23
CA GLU A 35 -4.94 5.55 -0.18
C GLU A 35 -4.67 4.29 -1.00
N TRP A 36 -3.50 4.26 -1.64
CA TRP A 36 -3.04 3.10 -2.41
C TRP A 36 -2.20 2.15 -1.55
N VAL A 37 -2.52 0.86 -1.65
CA VAL A 37 -1.64 -0.22 -1.23
C VAL A 37 -0.59 -0.41 -2.32
N HIS A 38 0.68 -0.37 -1.90
CA HIS A 38 1.83 -0.66 -2.73
C HIS A 38 2.37 -2.04 -2.37
N GLN A 39 2.84 -2.77 -3.37
CA GLN A 39 3.41 -4.09 -3.20
C GLN A 39 4.80 -4.17 -3.84
N SER A 40 5.66 -5.02 -3.29
CA SER A 40 6.85 -5.46 -4.02
C SER A 40 6.63 -6.79 -4.74
N GLY A 41 7.15 -6.86 -5.96
CA GLY A 41 7.10 -8.04 -6.81
C GLY A 41 5.70 -8.33 -7.35
N THR A 42 5.52 -9.55 -7.86
CA THR A 42 4.23 -10.04 -8.34
C THR A 42 3.50 -10.75 -7.22
N PHE A 43 2.39 -10.18 -6.76
CA PHE A 43 1.54 -10.81 -5.77
C PHE A 43 0.74 -11.96 -6.36
N SER A 44 0.58 -13.03 -5.58
CA SER A 44 -0.29 -14.16 -5.90
C SER A 44 -0.89 -14.74 -4.62
N GLU A 45 -2.01 -15.45 -4.75
CA GLU A 45 -2.62 -16.23 -3.66
C GLU A 45 -1.60 -17.12 -2.92
N GLN A 46 -0.65 -17.71 -3.64
CA GLN A 46 0.34 -18.65 -3.09
C GLN A 46 1.46 -17.95 -2.31
N SER A 47 1.65 -16.65 -2.55
CA SER A 47 2.73 -15.86 -1.97
C SER A 47 2.25 -14.79 -0.98
N CYS A 48 0.94 -14.67 -0.73
CA CYS A 48 0.33 -13.58 0.05
C CYS A 48 0.87 -13.41 1.49
N GLN A 49 1.49 -14.46 2.04
CA GLN A 49 2.13 -14.48 3.35
C GLN A 49 3.60 -13.98 3.36
N TYR A 50 4.17 -13.72 2.17
CA TYR A 50 5.59 -13.38 1.98
C TYR A 50 5.81 -12.05 1.27
N HIS A 51 4.77 -11.25 1.05
CA HIS A 51 4.87 -9.95 0.39
C HIS A 51 4.86 -8.82 1.42
N LEU A 52 5.88 -7.97 1.34
CA LEU A 52 5.87 -6.66 1.97
C LEU A 52 4.87 -5.76 1.23
N LEU A 53 3.97 -5.17 2.01
CA LEU A 53 2.96 -4.25 1.53
C LEU A 53 3.15 -2.90 2.24
N TYR A 54 2.87 -1.81 1.53
CA TYR A 54 2.98 -0.47 2.06
C TYR A 54 1.69 0.31 1.83
N ILE A 55 1.33 1.17 2.78
CA ILE A 55 0.42 2.29 2.53
C ILE A 55 1.28 3.54 2.58
N ILE A 56 1.33 4.27 1.48
CA ILE A 56 2.12 5.49 1.32
C ILE A 56 1.12 6.61 1.08
N PRO A 57 0.89 7.52 2.06
CA PRO A 57 -0.05 8.61 1.88
C PRO A 57 0.38 9.57 0.77
N GLU A 58 -0.56 9.98 -0.09
CA GLU A 58 -0.27 10.84 -1.24
C GLU A 58 0.37 12.18 -0.85
N GLU A 59 -0.18 12.85 0.16
CA GLU A 59 0.36 14.13 0.67
C GLU A 59 1.80 13.98 1.18
N GLU A 60 2.12 12.85 1.83
CA GLU A 60 3.47 12.57 2.31
C GLU A 60 4.42 12.30 1.12
N LEU A 61 3.94 11.60 0.10
CA LEU A 61 4.72 11.36 -1.12
C LEU A 61 5.07 12.68 -1.81
N TRP A 62 4.13 13.63 -1.91
CA TRP A 62 4.39 14.96 -2.47
C TRP A 62 5.43 15.75 -1.68
N GLU A 63 5.36 15.75 -0.35
CA GLU A 63 6.36 16.41 0.50
C GLU A 63 7.77 15.81 0.27
N LEU A 64 7.85 14.48 0.12
CA LEU A 64 9.10 13.79 -0.17
C LEU A 64 9.63 14.13 -1.58
N GLU A 65 8.75 14.26 -2.57
CA GLU A 65 9.12 14.68 -3.93
C GLU A 65 9.72 16.09 -3.94
N ASP A 66 9.04 17.04 -3.29
CA ASP A 66 9.51 18.42 -3.16
C ASP A 66 10.87 18.51 -2.44
N ALA A 67 11.10 17.59 -1.49
CA ALA A 67 12.37 17.48 -0.77
C ALA A 67 13.47 16.72 -1.55
N GLY A 68 13.16 16.11 -2.70
CA GLY A 68 14.07 15.24 -3.44
C GLY A 68 14.43 13.94 -2.71
N LEU A 69 13.51 13.43 -1.90
CA LEU A 69 13.64 12.22 -1.08
C LEU A 69 12.88 11.02 -1.64
N THR A 70 12.53 11.07 -2.93
CA THR A 70 11.94 9.95 -3.67
C THR A 70 12.91 9.35 -4.67
N VAL A 71 12.62 8.11 -5.07
CA VAL A 71 13.23 7.44 -6.22
C VAL A 71 12.13 7.00 -7.17
N THR A 72 12.46 6.90 -8.45
CA THR A 72 11.55 6.36 -9.46
C THR A 72 11.71 4.85 -9.53
N ASN A 73 10.60 4.11 -9.36
CA ASN A 73 10.60 2.66 -9.50
C ASN A 73 10.64 2.23 -10.98
N HIS A 74 10.63 0.91 -11.22
CA HIS A 74 10.67 0.33 -12.57
C HIS A 74 9.42 0.59 -13.45
N ARG A 75 8.35 1.14 -12.86
CA ARG A 75 7.10 1.53 -13.52
C ARG A 75 6.96 3.05 -13.72
N ASP A 76 8.02 3.82 -13.49
CA ASP A 76 7.99 5.29 -13.54
C ASP A 76 7.13 5.94 -12.43
N GLU A 77 6.89 5.22 -11.33
CA GLU A 77 6.20 5.75 -10.15
C GLU A 77 7.22 6.30 -9.15
N SER A 78 6.89 7.42 -8.53
CA SER A 78 7.66 8.00 -7.43
C SER A 78 7.37 7.26 -6.14
N ILE A 79 8.42 6.81 -5.44
CA ILE A 79 8.32 6.12 -4.15
C ILE A 79 9.34 6.70 -3.16
N PRO A 80 9.10 6.62 -1.84
CA PRO A 80 10.04 7.08 -0.83
C PRO A 80 11.39 6.37 -0.94
N ALA A 81 12.49 7.13 -1.00
CA ALA A 81 13.85 6.57 -1.07
C ALA A 81 14.23 5.77 0.18
N SER A 82 13.53 6.01 1.30
CA SER A 82 13.68 5.31 2.57
C SER A 82 13.13 3.89 2.56
N LEU A 83 12.31 3.50 1.58
CA LEU A 83 11.81 2.14 1.48
C LEU A 83 12.99 1.17 1.23
N PRO A 84 13.02 0.02 1.91
CA PRO A 84 14.06 -0.98 1.68
C PRO A 84 13.95 -1.64 0.30
N ASP A 85 12.76 -1.58 -0.31
CA ASP A 85 12.46 -2.16 -1.61
C ASP A 85 12.04 -1.08 -2.62
N HIS A 86 12.93 -0.79 -3.58
CA HIS A 86 12.68 0.21 -4.63
C HIS A 86 11.87 -0.34 -5.82
N HIS A 87 11.40 -1.59 -5.73
CA HIS A 87 10.45 -2.17 -6.68
C HIS A 87 9.00 -2.11 -6.18
N ALA A 88 8.75 -1.51 -5.00
CA ALA A 88 7.40 -1.22 -4.54
C ALA A 88 6.64 -0.41 -5.60
N GLN A 89 5.42 -0.82 -5.91
CA GLN A 89 4.56 -0.20 -6.92
C GLN A 89 3.12 -0.19 -6.46
N ALA A 90 2.34 0.78 -6.93
CA ALA A 90 0.91 0.84 -6.68
C ALA A 90 0.22 -0.46 -7.14
N TRP A 91 -0.67 -1.00 -6.29
CA TRP A 91 -1.34 -2.26 -6.55
C TRP A 91 -2.87 -2.15 -6.54
N LEU A 92 -3.44 -1.73 -5.41
CA LEU A 92 -4.88 -1.65 -5.19
C LEU A 92 -5.20 -0.46 -4.29
N GLU A 93 -6.36 0.17 -4.50
CA GLU A 93 -6.88 1.12 -3.53
C GLU A 93 -7.30 0.39 -2.24
N ILE A 94 -7.16 1.07 -1.09
CA ILE A 94 -7.65 0.58 0.19
C ILE A 94 -9.15 0.27 0.13
N ALA A 95 -9.93 1.10 -0.57
CA ALA A 95 -11.36 0.89 -0.77
C ALA A 95 -11.65 -0.46 -1.44
N THR A 96 -10.88 -0.83 -2.46
CA THR A 96 -10.98 -2.15 -3.09
C THR A 96 -10.72 -3.28 -2.09
N VAL A 97 -9.70 -3.14 -1.25
CA VAL A 97 -9.38 -4.17 -0.25
C VAL A 97 -10.55 -4.35 0.72
N GLN A 98 -11.14 -3.25 1.18
CA GLN A 98 -12.30 -3.25 2.06
C GLN A 98 -13.53 -3.86 1.40
N ASP A 99 -13.81 -3.50 0.16
CA ASP A 99 -14.95 -4.00 -0.61
C ASP A 99 -14.86 -5.51 -0.83
N VAL A 100 -13.68 -6.03 -1.18
CA VAL A 100 -13.46 -7.47 -1.34
C VAL A 100 -13.74 -8.20 -0.01
N ILE A 101 -13.23 -7.68 1.11
CA ILE A 101 -13.49 -8.27 2.44
C ILE A 101 -14.99 -8.26 2.74
N GLU A 102 -15.68 -7.14 2.47
CA GLU A 102 -17.10 -7.02 2.75
C GLU A 102 -17.95 -7.98 1.89
N VAL A 103 -17.67 -8.05 0.58
CA VAL A 103 -18.35 -8.97 -0.35
C VAL A 103 -18.17 -10.42 0.12
N LEU A 104 -16.95 -10.80 0.51
CA LEU A 104 -16.68 -12.14 1.00
C LEU A 104 -17.40 -12.42 2.33
N ARG A 105 -17.44 -11.48 3.27
CA ARG A 105 -18.22 -11.63 4.53
C ARG A 105 -19.70 -11.83 4.27
N ARG A 106 -20.29 -11.11 3.31
CA ARG A 106 -21.70 -11.26 2.91
C ARG A 106 -22.02 -12.65 2.33
N SER A 107 -21.02 -13.42 1.91
CA SER A 107 -21.19 -14.79 1.38
C SER A 107 -21.40 -15.87 2.45
N GLY A 108 -21.28 -15.54 3.75
CA GLY A 108 -21.84 -16.33 4.84
C GLY A 108 -20.88 -16.70 5.98
N ASN A 109 -19.56 -16.63 5.78
CA ASN A 109 -18.55 -16.85 6.82
C ASN A 109 -17.50 -15.72 6.78
N GLU A 110 -16.80 -15.49 7.90
CA GLU A 110 -15.60 -14.65 7.90
C GLU A 110 -14.59 -15.25 6.90
N PRO A 111 -14.11 -14.48 5.92
CA PRO A 111 -13.19 -15.00 4.93
C PRO A 111 -11.82 -15.26 5.55
N ASP A 112 -11.23 -16.41 5.21
CA ASP A 112 -9.82 -16.66 5.49
C ASP A 112 -8.92 -15.85 4.55
N ILE A 113 -7.65 -15.73 4.90
CA ILE A 113 -6.69 -14.91 4.18
C ILE A 113 -6.47 -15.36 2.73
N HIS A 114 -6.59 -16.66 2.43
CA HIS A 114 -6.44 -17.19 1.08
C HIS A 114 -7.61 -16.75 0.20
N ARG A 115 -8.84 -16.80 0.72
CA ARG A 115 -10.02 -16.29 0.01
C ARG A 115 -9.93 -14.78 -0.24
N ILE A 116 -9.41 -14.02 0.71
CA ILE A 116 -9.16 -12.58 0.51
C ILE A 116 -8.11 -12.40 -0.59
N ALA A 117 -6.97 -13.09 -0.53
CA ALA A 117 -5.93 -13.01 -1.54
C ALA A 117 -6.45 -13.35 -2.95
N GLN A 118 -7.29 -14.39 -3.07
CA GLN A 118 -7.96 -14.75 -4.33
C GLN A 118 -8.88 -13.63 -4.83
N GLY A 119 -9.68 -13.03 -3.94
CA GLY A 119 -10.58 -11.94 -4.29
C GLY A 119 -9.81 -10.70 -4.76
N LEU A 120 -8.74 -10.32 -4.06
CA LEU A 120 -7.88 -9.19 -4.43
C LEU A 120 -7.14 -9.43 -5.74
N GLN A 121 -6.62 -10.64 -5.95
CA GLN A 121 -5.99 -11.01 -7.22
C GLN A 121 -7.00 -10.97 -8.37
N TYR A 122 -8.19 -11.54 -8.18
CA TYR A 122 -9.26 -11.46 -9.18
C TYR A 122 -9.62 -10.00 -9.48
N TYR A 123 -9.77 -9.16 -8.46
CA TYR A 123 -10.05 -7.75 -8.68
C TYR A 123 -8.92 -7.05 -9.45
N HIS A 124 -7.65 -7.27 -9.07
CA HIS A 124 -6.51 -6.70 -9.78
C HIS A 124 -6.45 -7.15 -11.25
N GLU A 125 -6.74 -8.42 -11.54
CA GLU A 125 -6.71 -8.97 -12.91
C GLU A 125 -7.88 -8.51 -13.79
N TYR A 126 -9.07 -8.34 -13.20
CA TYR A 126 -10.31 -8.14 -13.96
C TYR A 126 -10.98 -6.77 -13.78
N ASP A 127 -10.64 -6.01 -12.73
CA ASP A 127 -11.09 -4.62 -12.54
C ASP A 127 -10.10 -3.59 -13.09
N ALA A 128 -8.87 -4.00 -13.41
CA ALA A 128 -7.97 -3.25 -14.31
C ALA A 128 -8.53 -3.09 -15.75
N PHE A 129 -9.79 -3.45 -16.00
CA PHE A 129 -10.50 -3.22 -17.26
C PHE A 129 -10.95 -1.75 -17.46
N MET A 130 -10.57 -0.85 -16.55
CA MET A 130 -10.70 0.60 -16.70
C MET A 130 -9.33 1.26 -16.97
N GLU A 131 -8.44 0.61 -17.74
CA GLU A 131 -7.38 1.29 -18.49
C GLU A 131 -7.93 1.91 -19.80
#